data_AF-A0A7V9IE31-F1
#
_entry.id   AF-A0A7V9IE31-F1
#
_cell.length_a   1.000
_cell.length_b   1.000
_cell.length_c   1.000
_cell.angle_alpha   90.00
_cell.angle_beta   90.00
_cell.angle_gamma   90.00
#
_symmetry.space_group_name_H-M   'P 1'
#
loop_
_entity.id
_entity.type
_entity.pdbx_description
1 polymer ?
#
loop_
_entity_poly.entity_id
_entity_poly.type
_entity_poly.pdbx_seq_one_letter_code
_entity_poly.pdbx_strand_id
1 'polypeptide(L)'
;MSMNEDNDLTVDDVEEHGGLKEHISGLGQKIIGEVQRIGGVLTADPLTEAEGEFNVEVGELREETEEDLEASEPPNRRDDQ
;
A
#
# COMPACT_ATOMS: atom_id res chain seq x y z
N MET A 1 -35.45 25.20 -21.91
CA MET A 1 -34.55 25.16 -20.74
C MET A 1 -35.06 24.08 -19.80
N SER A 2 -34.35 22.96 -19.72
CA SER A 2 -34.14 22.23 -18.47
C SER A 2 -33.00 21.26 -18.74
N MET A 3 -31.87 21.55 -18.11
CA MET A 3 -30.69 20.70 -18.03
C MET A 3 -31.06 19.35 -17.41
N ASN A 4 -30.43 18.29 -17.89
CA ASN A 4 -30.14 17.08 -17.12
C ASN A 4 -28.78 16.60 -17.65
N GLU A 5 -27.75 17.28 -17.19
CA GLU A 5 -26.36 16.86 -17.29
C GLU A 5 -26.01 16.16 -15.97
N ASP A 6 -25.09 15.20 -16.09
CA ASP A 6 -24.22 14.67 -15.04
C ASP A 6 -24.78 13.58 -14.13
N ASN A 7 -24.65 12.35 -14.61
CA ASN A 7 -24.18 11.26 -13.74
C ASN A 7 -23.27 10.32 -14.54
N ASP A 8 -22.26 10.89 -15.18
CA ASP A 8 -21.06 10.15 -15.56
C ASP A 8 -20.01 10.49 -14.50
N LEU A 9 -19.91 9.64 -13.48
CA LEU A 9 -18.82 9.73 -12.51
C LEU A 9 -17.55 9.31 -13.26
N THR A 10 -16.90 10.28 -13.89
CA THR A 10 -15.59 10.12 -14.50
C THR A 10 -14.64 9.62 -13.42
N VAL A 11 -14.15 8.40 -13.60
CA VAL A 11 -13.14 7.75 -12.77
C VAL A 11 -11.77 8.31 -13.13
N ASP A 12 -11.61 9.63 -13.07
CA ASP A 12 -10.37 10.33 -13.39
C ASP A 12 -10.34 11.63 -12.59
N ASP A 13 -9.90 11.53 -11.33
CA ASP A 13 -9.20 12.60 -10.60
C ASP A 13 -8.70 12.05 -9.25
N VAL A 14 -7.69 11.18 -9.32
CA VAL A 14 -6.82 10.93 -8.16
C VAL A 14 -5.37 11.09 -8.62
N GLU A 15 -5.01 12.31 -8.99
CA GLU A 15 -3.64 12.79 -8.82
C GLU A 15 -3.56 13.49 -7.45
N GLU A 16 -3.51 12.72 -6.36
CA GLU A 16 -3.12 13.25 -5.05
C GLU A 16 -2.58 12.11 -4.14
N HIS A 17 -1.28 12.15 -3.88
CA HIS A 17 -0.51 11.39 -2.86
C HIS A 17 -0.45 9.84 -2.96
N GLY A 18 0.62 9.32 -3.58
CA GLY A 18 0.95 7.89 -3.60
C GLY A 18 1.12 7.24 -2.21
N GLY A 19 1.63 7.99 -1.22
CA GLY A 19 2.06 7.43 0.07
C GLY A 19 0.99 6.64 0.83
N LEU A 20 -0.26 7.12 0.94
CA LEU A 20 -1.25 6.43 1.78
C LEU A 20 -1.72 5.09 1.17
N LYS A 21 -1.84 5.03 -0.15
CA LYS A 21 -2.23 3.80 -0.86
C LYS A 21 -1.09 2.79 -0.89
N GLU A 22 0.14 3.28 -0.95
CA GLU A 22 1.38 2.49 -0.94
C GLU A 22 1.63 1.90 0.47
N HIS A 23 1.45 2.68 1.53
CA HIS A 23 1.51 2.21 2.93
C HIS A 23 0.48 1.11 3.22
N ILE A 24 -0.76 1.30 2.74
CA ILE A 24 -1.81 0.27 2.86
C ILE A 24 -1.44 -0.98 2.07
N SER A 25 -0.70 -0.83 0.95
CA SER A 25 -0.18 -1.96 0.18
C SER A 25 0.90 -2.73 0.97
N GLY A 26 1.84 -2.06 1.63
CA GLY A 26 2.90 -2.72 2.42
C GLY A 26 2.34 -3.50 3.61
N LEU A 27 1.49 -2.84 4.42
CA LEU A 27 0.84 -3.47 5.58
C LEU A 27 -0.05 -4.65 5.16
N GLY A 28 -0.78 -4.53 4.04
CA GLY A 28 -1.62 -5.61 3.53
C GLY A 28 -0.82 -6.87 3.15
N GLN A 29 0.35 -6.69 2.53
CA GLN A 29 1.25 -7.81 2.19
C GLN A 29 1.75 -8.52 3.45
N LYS A 30 2.16 -7.78 4.49
CA LYS A 30 2.60 -8.38 5.76
C LYS A 30 1.51 -9.22 6.42
N ILE A 31 0.28 -8.71 6.47
CA ILE A 31 -0.85 -9.42 7.07
C ILE A 31 -1.16 -10.71 6.31
N ILE A 32 -1.22 -10.65 4.97
CA ILE A 32 -1.47 -11.83 4.13
C ILE A 32 -0.33 -12.85 4.32
N GLY A 33 0.91 -12.37 4.35
CA GLY A 33 2.09 -13.20 4.52
C GLY A 33 2.10 -13.96 5.85
N GLU A 34 1.83 -13.29 6.97
CA GLU A 34 1.75 -13.94 8.29
C GLU A 34 0.63 -15.00 8.35
N VAL A 35 -0.53 -14.74 7.75
CA VAL A 35 -1.63 -15.73 7.68
C VAL A 35 -1.21 -16.96 6.88
N GLN A 36 -0.53 -16.77 5.73
CA GLN A 36 -0.03 -17.86 4.92
C GLN A 36 1.08 -18.63 5.63
N ARG A 37 2.03 -17.95 6.28
CA ARG A 37 3.10 -18.58 7.04
C ARG A 37 2.56 -19.50 8.13
N ILE A 38 1.68 -18.98 8.99
CA ILE A 38 1.05 -19.75 10.06
C ILE A 38 0.19 -20.87 9.46
N GLY A 39 -0.59 -20.58 8.42
CA GLY A 39 -1.40 -21.55 7.71
C GLY A 39 -0.58 -22.72 7.18
N GLY A 40 0.51 -22.44 6.46
CA GLY A 40 1.42 -23.43 5.89
C GLY A 40 2.08 -24.31 6.95
N VAL A 41 2.53 -23.72 8.06
CA VAL A 41 3.07 -24.49 9.21
C VAL A 41 2.01 -25.45 9.77
N LEU A 42 0.77 -24.96 9.97
CA LEU A 42 -0.31 -25.76 10.56
C LEU A 42 -0.83 -26.86 9.62
N THR A 43 -0.78 -26.64 8.30
CA THR A 43 -1.21 -27.61 7.29
C THR A 43 -0.08 -28.49 6.76
N ALA A 44 1.16 -28.27 7.21
CA ALA A 44 2.38 -28.87 6.67
C ALA A 44 2.54 -28.64 5.15
N ASP A 45 2.17 -27.45 4.69
CA ASP A 45 2.33 -26.99 3.32
C ASP A 45 3.52 -26.02 3.23
N PRO A 46 4.71 -26.52 2.82
CA PRO A 46 5.92 -25.70 2.74
C PRO A 46 5.87 -24.65 1.63
N LEU A 47 5.00 -24.81 0.63
CA LEU A 47 4.83 -23.80 -0.41
C LEU A 47 4.05 -22.60 0.14
N THR A 48 2.94 -22.87 0.83
CA THR A 48 2.15 -21.81 1.48
C THR A 48 2.97 -21.09 2.57
N GLU A 49 3.80 -21.82 3.32
CA GLU A 49 4.72 -21.20 4.28
C GLU A 49 5.71 -20.23 3.59
N ALA A 50 6.36 -20.67 2.51
CA ALA A 50 7.33 -19.86 1.77
C ALA A 50 6.68 -18.65 1.06
N GLU A 51 5.46 -18.79 0.53
CA GLU A 51 4.68 -17.66 0.00
C GLU A 51 4.38 -16.63 1.10
N GLY A 52 4.11 -17.13 2.32
CA GLY A 52 3.91 -16.29 3.48
C GLY A 52 5.15 -15.47 3.83
N GLU A 53 6.32 -16.11 3.90
CA GLU A 53 7.60 -15.43 4.16
C GLU A 53 7.91 -14.38 3.09
N PHE A 54 7.70 -14.70 1.81
CA PHE A 54 7.91 -13.76 0.71
C PHE A 54 7.01 -12.52 0.83
N ASN A 55 5.72 -12.69 1.14
CA ASN A 55 4.79 -11.56 1.26
C ASN A 55 5.11 -10.66 2.46
N VAL A 56 5.61 -11.23 3.56
CA VAL A 56 6.13 -10.44 4.69
C VAL A 56 7.33 -9.61 4.25
N GLU A 57 8.32 -10.22 3.60
CA GLU A 57 9.54 -9.53 3.14
C GLU A 57 9.22 -8.42 2.13
N VAL A 58 8.33 -8.66 1.17
CA VAL A 58 7.88 -7.62 0.21
C VAL A 58 7.19 -6.47 0.94
N GLY A 59 6.38 -6.78 1.96
CA GLY A 59 5.75 -5.75 2.78
C GLY A 59 6.77 -4.93 3.59
N GLU A 60 7.82 -5.57 4.11
CA GLU A 60 8.90 -4.91 4.84
C GLU A 60 9.70 -3.97 3.94
N LEU A 61 10.11 -4.46 2.76
CA LEU A 61 10.86 -3.66 1.79
C LEU A 61 10.08 -2.43 1.32
N ARG A 62 8.76 -2.54 1.17
CA ARG A 62 7.90 -1.40 0.79
C ARG A 62 7.82 -0.36 1.89
N GLU A 63 7.61 -0.78 3.13
CA GLU A 63 7.58 0.13 4.29
C GLU A 63 8.94 0.84 4.45
N GLU A 64 10.06 0.13 4.37
CA GLU A 64 11.40 0.73 4.43
C GLU A 64 11.62 1.74 3.29
N THR A 65 11.21 1.40 2.06
CA THR A 65 11.34 2.31 0.92
C THR A 65 10.49 3.57 1.09
N GLU A 66 9.29 3.43 1.63
CA GLU A 66 8.38 4.55 1.88
C GLU A 66 8.89 5.45 3.01
N GLU A 67 9.39 4.88 4.10
CA GLU A 67 10.05 5.62 5.20
C GLU A 67 11.27 6.43 4.69
N ASP A 68 12.10 5.83 3.82
CA ASP A 68 13.25 6.49 3.23
C ASP A 68 12.86 7.66 2.31
N LEU A 69 11.76 7.50 1.55
CA LEU A 69 11.22 8.55 0.68
C LEU A 69 10.64 9.71 1.49
N GLU A 70 9.87 9.42 2.55
CA GLU A 70 9.34 10.43 3.47
C GLU A 70 10.46 11.20 4.17
N ALA A 71 11.54 10.50 4.60
CA ALA A 71 12.70 11.14 5.22
C ALA A 71 13.50 12.03 4.24
N SER A 72 13.37 11.80 2.94
CA SER A 72 14.08 12.53 1.88
C SER A 72 13.31 13.76 1.38
N GLU A 73 12.03 13.93 1.72
CA GLU A 73 11.28 15.13 1.37
C GLU A 73 11.82 16.37 2.12
N PRO A 74 12.18 17.46 1.41
CA PRO A 74 12.64 18.67 2.07
C PRO A 74 11.51 19.26 2.95
N PRO A 75 11.81 19.79 4.15
CA PRO A 75 10.79 20.35 5.02
C PRO A 75 10.06 21.47 4.27
N ASN A 76 8.76 21.26 4.05
CA ASN A 76 7.88 22.17 3.34
C ASN A 76 8.04 23.59 3.93
N ARG A 77 8.69 24.50 3.19
CA ARG A 77 8.80 25.91 3.60
C ARG A 77 7.39 26.49 3.50
N ARG A 78 6.79 26.79 4.66
CA ARG A 78 5.64 27.69 4.72
C ARG A 78 6.10 29.04 4.18
N ASP A 79 5.76 29.31 2.93
CA ASP A 79 5.78 30.67 2.40
C ASP A 79 4.55 31.39 2.97
N ASP A 80 4.71 31.90 4.19
CA ASP A 80 3.84 32.94 4.73
C ASP A 80 4.09 34.21 3.90
N GLN A 81 3.22 34.51 2.93
CA GLN A 81 3.11 35.82 2.27
C GLN A 81 1.70 36.37 2.42
#